data_AF-D6BGR7-F1
#
_entry.id   AF-D6BGR7-F1
#
_cell.length_a   1.000
_cell.length_b   1.000
_cell.length_c   1.000
_cell.angle_alpha   90.00
_cell.angle_beta   90.00
_cell.angle_gamma   90.00
#
_symmetry.space_group_name_H-M   'P 1'
#
loop_
_entity.id
_entity.type
_entity.pdbx_description
1 polymer ?
#
loop_
_entity_poly.entity_id
_entity_poly.type
_entity_poly.pdbx_seq_one_letter_code
_entity_poly.pdbx_strand_id
1 'polypeptide(L)' 'MIKVINKNSEEKEKNNYRHLGNFCNSCGNKGGSNLLIIRQDGGTGGTIINLCDKCLQELKKKIEDLE' A
#
# COMPACT_ATOMS: atom_id res chain seq x y z
N MET A 1 11.07 -1.27 -7.13
CA MET A 1 10.92 -1.68 -5.72
C MET A 1 9.45 -1.73 -5.33
N ILE A 2 9.01 -2.83 -4.71
CA ILE A 2 7.69 -2.95 -4.08
C ILE A 2 7.90 -2.91 -2.57
N LYS A 3 7.16 -2.05 -1.86
CA LYS A 3 7.22 -1.92 -0.40
C LYS A 3 5.83 -1.80 0.20
N VAL A 4 5.60 -2.47 1.33
CA VAL A 4 4.38 -2.31 2.13
C VAL A 4 4.75 -1.58 3.41
N ILE A 5 4.03 -0.50 3.71
CA ILE A 5 4.16 0.22 4.99
C ILE A 5 2.79 0.35 5.66
N ASN A 6 2.77 0.32 6.98
CA ASN A 6 1.54 0.61 7.72
C ASN A 6 1.29 2.13 7.76
N LYS A 7 0.04 2.55 7.63
CA LYS A 7 -0.40 3.95 7.67
C LYS A 7 -0.11 4.64 9.02
N ASN A 8 0.10 3.87 10.08
CA ASN A 8 0.45 4.39 11.40
C ASN A 8 1.95 4.23 11.73
N SER A 9 2.77 3.80 10.78
CA SER A 9 4.22 3.70 10.97
C SER A 9 4.91 5.05 10.88
N GLU A 10 5.99 5.25 11.65
CA GLU A 10 6.87 6.43 11.57
C GLU A 10 7.41 6.64 10.15
N GLU A 11 7.55 5.57 9.38
CA GLU A 11 8.01 5.62 8.00
C GLU A 11 7.05 6.37 7.05
N LYS A 12 5.77 6.47 7.41
CA LYS A 12 4.83 7.34 6.70
C LYS A 12 5.18 8.81 6.84
N GLU A 13 5.65 9.25 8.01
CA GLU A 13 5.99 10.66 8.27
C GLU A 13 7.13 11.12 7.37
N LYS A 14 8.12 10.25 7.15
CA LYS A 14 9.25 10.49 6.24
C LYS A 14 8.83 10.71 4.78
N ASN A 15 7.68 10.20 4.39
CA ASN A 15 7.23 10.22 3.00
C ASN A 15 6.01 11.13 2.75
N ASN A 16 5.56 11.87 3.76
CA ASN A 16 4.52 12.90 3.66
C ASN A 16 3.23 12.45 2.92
N TYR A 17 2.82 11.20 3.13
CA TYR A 17 1.64 10.55 2.53
C TYR A 17 0.29 11.08 3.05
N ARG A 18 0.25 12.36 3.44
CA ARG A 18 -0.80 13.02 4.21
C ARG A 18 -2.16 13.07 3.50
N HIS A 19 -2.17 12.85 2.19
CA HIS A 19 -3.35 12.98 1.32
C HIS A 19 -3.89 11.65 0.76
N LEU A 20 -3.34 10.51 1.18
CA LEU A 20 -3.84 9.22 0.71
C LEU A 20 -5.21 8.91 1.33
N GLY A 21 -6.21 8.77 0.46
CA GLY A 21 -7.62 8.64 0.82
C GLY A 21 -7.89 7.56 1.87
N ASN A 22 -8.89 7.78 2.72
CA ASN A 22 -9.22 6.89 3.85
C ASN A 22 -9.88 5.56 3.45
N PHE A 23 -9.95 5.24 2.17
CA PHE A 23 -10.61 4.05 1.65
C PHE A 23 -9.61 3.07 1.02
N CYS A 24 -9.96 1.79 1.06
CA CYS A 24 -9.23 0.75 0.36
C CYS A 24 -9.45 0.88 -1.16
N ASN A 25 -8.38 1.00 -1.94
CA ASN A 25 -8.45 1.08 -3.40
C ASN A 25 -9.01 -0.19 -4.06
N SER A 26 -9.00 -1.33 -3.37
CA SER A 26 -9.50 -2.60 -3.92
C SER A 26 -10.99 -2.84 -3.65
N CYS A 27 -11.50 -2.51 -2.45
CA CYS A 27 -12.87 -2.85 -2.04
C CYS A 27 -13.72 -1.64 -1.64
N GLY A 28 -13.17 -0.43 -1.69
CA GLY A 28 -13.87 0.82 -1.34
C GLY A 28 -14.18 1.00 0.14
N ASN A 29 -13.89 0.02 1.01
CA ASN A 29 -14.20 0.12 2.43
C ASN A 29 -13.39 1.25 3.10
N LYS A 30 -14.03 1.96 4.04
CA LYS A 30 -13.39 2.95 4.89
C LYS A 30 -12.54 2.22 5.92
N GLY A 31 -11.25 2.55 5.98
CA GLY A 31 -10.29 1.86 6.87
C GLY A 31 -9.06 1.29 6.17
N GLY A 32 -8.63 1.87 5.04
CA GLY A 32 -7.34 1.52 4.45
C GLY A 32 -6.19 1.86 5.42
N SER A 33 -5.45 0.82 5.80
CA SER A 33 -4.44 0.78 6.89
C SER A 33 -3.03 0.56 6.36
N ASN A 34 -2.86 0.09 5.13
CA ASN A 34 -1.56 -0.25 4.56
C ASN A 34 -1.35 0.45 3.22
N LEU A 35 -0.16 1.00 3.02
CA LEU A 35 0.26 1.60 1.76
C LEU A 35 1.18 0.61 1.05
N LEU A 36 0.75 0.14 -0.11
CA LEU A 36 1.57 -0.57 -1.07
C LEU A 36 2.19 0.45 -2.02
N ILE A 37 3.52 0.58 -1.97
CA ILE A 37 4.30 1.52 -2.75
C ILE A 37 5.03 0.72 -3.84
N ILE A 38 4.76 1.05 -5.09
CA ILE A 38 5.38 0.45 -6.26
C ILE A 38 6.12 1.56 -6.99
N ARG A 39 7.45 1.56 -6.92
CA ARG A 39 8.31 2.59 -7.56
C ARG A 39 9.31 1.95 -8.49
N GLN A 40 9.74 2.72 -9.49
CA GLN A 40 10.93 2.38 -10.26
C GLN A 40 12.16 2.34 -9.33
N ASP A 41 13.09 1.44 -9.59
CA ASP A 41 14.30 1.36 -8.79
C ASP A 41 15.16 2.63 -8.97
N GLY A 42 15.66 3.19 -7.86
CA GLY A 42 16.36 4.49 -7.84
C GLY A 42 15.52 5.72 -8.23
N GLY A 43 14.23 5.56 -8.54
CA GLY A 43 13.36 6.63 -9.02
C GLY A 43 12.33 7.12 -8.00
N THR A 44 11.80 8.33 -8.21
CA THR A 44 10.67 8.90 -7.44
C THR A 44 9.31 8.57 -8.05
N GLY A 45 9.29 8.15 -9.33
CA GLY A 45 8.09 7.77 -10.07
C GLY A 45 7.52 6.43 -9.62
N GLY A 46 6.19 6.39 -9.42
CA GLY A 46 5.49 5.18 -9.03
C GLY A 46 4.05 5.40 -8.62
N THR A 47 3.41 4.32 -8.19
CA THR A 47 2.04 4.29 -7.70
C THR A 47 2.01 3.93 -6.22
N ILE A 48 1.09 4.55 -5.49
CA ILE A 48 0.81 4.23 -4.09
C ILE A 48 -0.64 3.78 -4.00
N ILE A 49 -0.86 2.60 -3.42
CA ILE A 49 -2.16 1.97 -3.29
C ILE A 49 -2.46 1.80 -1.80
N ASN A 50 -3.60 2.32 -1.34
CA ASN A 50 -4.07 2.10 0.02
C ASN A 50 -4.93 0.83 0.07
N LEU A 51 -4.56 -0.13 0.92
CA LEU A 51 -5.27 -1.40 1.09
C LEU A 51 -5.65 -1.61 2.55
N CYS A 52 -6.83 -2.19 2.78
CA CYS A 52 -7.15 -2.78 4.08
C CYS A 52 -6.43 -4.12 4.25
N ASP A 53 -6.33 -4.59 5.50
CA ASP A 53 -5.60 -5.81 5.85
C ASP A 53 -6.10 -7.03 5.06
N LYS A 54 -7.42 -7.17 4.90
CA LYS A 54 -8.03 -8.26 4.13
C LYS A 54 -7.56 -8.28 2.67
N CYS A 55 -7.66 -7.15 1.96
CA CYS A 55 -7.26 -7.07 0.55
C CYS A 55 -5.75 -7.24 0.38
N LEU A 56 -4.95 -6.78 1.35
CA LEU A 56 -3.51 -7.01 1.34
C LEU A 56 -3.18 -8.50 1.49
N GLN A 57 -3.85 -9.23 2.38
CA GLN A 57 -3.67 -10.67 2.54
C GLN A 57 -4.12 -11.45 1.30
N GLU A 58 -5.25 -11.08 0.69
CA GLU A 58 -5.71 -11.67 -0.57
C GLU A 58 -4.70 -11.45 -1.71
N LEU A 59 -4.11 -10.26 -1.80
CA LEU A 59 -3.06 -9.96 -2.78
C LEU A 59 -1.82 -10.84 -2.57
N LYS A 60 -1.36 -11.00 -1.31
CA LYS A 60 -0.21 -11.85 -1.00
C LYS A 60 -0.44 -13.30 -1.44
N LYS A 61 -1.59 -13.88 -1.10
CA LYS A 61 -1.96 -15.23 -1.51
C LYS A 61 -1.94 -15.40 -3.03
N LYS A 62 -2.54 -14.45 -3.76
CA LYS A 62 -2.52 -14.49 -5.24
C LYS A 62 -1.12 -14.41 -5.82
N ILE A 63 -0.16 -13.75 -5.16
CA ILE A 63 1.23 -13.70 -5.61
C ILE A 63 1.93 -15.02 -5.31
N GLU A 64 1.75 -15.56 -4.10
CA GLU A 64 2.28 -16.87 -3.70
C GLU A 64 1.75 -18.00 -4.61
N ASP A 65 0.47 -17.94 -5.01
CA ASP A 65 -0.12 -18.89 -5.95
C ASP A 65 0.42 -18.78 -7.39
N LEU A 66 1.15 -17.70 -7.71
CA LEU A 66 1.79 -17.49 -9.02
C LEU A 66 3.26 -17.95 -9.05
N GLU A 67 3.84 -18.33 -7.90
CA GLU A 67 5.19 -18.91 -7.77
C GLU A 67 5.16 -20.44 -7.85
#